data_AF-A0A956Z8F5-F1
#
_entry.id   AF-A0A956Z8F5-F1
#
_cell.length_a   1.000
_cell.length_b   1.000
_cell.length_c   1.000
_cell.angle_alpha   90.00
_cell.angle_beta   90.00
_cell.angle_gamma   90.00
#
_symmetry.space_group_name_H-M   'P 1'
#
loop_
_entity.id
_entity.type
_entity.pdbx_description
1 polymer ?
#
loop_
_entity_poly.entity_id
_entity_poly.type
_entity_poly.pdbx_seq_one_letter_code
_entity_poly.pdbx_strand_id
1 'polypeptide(L)'
;MVSPDSPEAFEEMIWMQFFGHLHQTSQSVVLGADDCYPAFEAFYRAHMHQWPKRVGASRYLAKNNYLVSRLAYLVRRFDQARVIVMVRDPVAHVASMIKQQRLFTQGLRHNPAGIRYLRRVGHYEFGPLRQAIHLTDAEAVARIEAAWASGDEVLGWAQYWAMVYGYLAHLLATDDWLQARCMVVWYEALCNQPRQTLEAMLAFCGLPLASYPLEAMAASIAAPAYYQPDFDEAALACIRQQTTAVVERLGALNTMGALGAKGAKDVWTL
;
A
#
# COMPACT_ATOMS: atom_id res chain seq x y z
N MET A 1 -3.59 -7.10 -13.69
CA MET A 1 -5.04 -7.17 -13.41
C MET A 1 -5.21 -7.78 -12.02
N VAL A 2 -5.96 -7.15 -11.11
CA VAL A 2 -6.35 -7.75 -9.82
C VAL A 2 -7.68 -8.46 -10.05
N SER A 3 -7.68 -9.79 -10.09
CA SER A 3 -8.88 -10.65 -10.21
C SER A 3 -9.20 -11.33 -8.85
N PRO A 4 -10.37 -11.98 -8.71
CA PRO A 4 -10.64 -12.87 -7.56
C PRO A 4 -9.62 -14.00 -7.39
N ASP A 5 -8.90 -14.36 -8.46
CA ASP A 5 -7.81 -15.34 -8.44
C ASP A 5 -6.46 -14.73 -8.07
N SER A 6 -6.41 -13.42 -7.78
CA SER A 6 -5.21 -12.81 -7.22
C SER A 6 -4.92 -13.51 -5.90
N PRO A 7 -3.66 -13.89 -5.64
CA PRO A 7 -3.27 -14.43 -4.34
C PRO A 7 -3.36 -13.30 -3.30
N GLU A 8 -4.57 -13.02 -2.83
CA GLU A 8 -4.77 -12.33 -1.57
C GLU A 8 -4.49 -13.38 -0.50
N ALA A 9 -3.24 -13.44 -0.07
CA ALA A 9 -2.90 -14.12 1.15
C ALA A 9 -3.64 -13.32 2.23
N PHE A 10 -4.80 -13.84 2.68
CA PHE A 10 -5.64 -13.27 3.75
C PHE A 10 -4.91 -13.30 5.10
N GLU A 11 -3.69 -12.77 5.13
CA GLU A 11 -2.78 -12.78 6.26
C GLU A 11 -3.25 -11.83 7.34
N GLU A 12 -4.08 -10.83 7.02
CA GLU A 12 -4.58 -9.92 8.05
C GLU A 12 -5.33 -10.67 9.14
N MET A 13 -5.97 -11.81 8.84
CA MET A 13 -6.55 -12.69 9.86
C MET A 13 -5.50 -13.28 10.81
N ILE A 14 -4.32 -13.65 10.29
CA ILE A 14 -3.19 -14.10 11.10
C ILE A 14 -2.74 -12.95 12.00
N TRP A 15 -2.56 -11.76 11.45
CA TRP A 15 -2.17 -10.58 12.23
C TRP A 15 -3.19 -10.26 13.32
N MET A 16 -4.48 -10.18 12.99
CA MET A 16 -5.56 -9.92 13.95
C MET A 16 -5.66 -10.98 15.06
N GLN A 17 -5.30 -12.24 14.77
CA GLN A 17 -5.29 -13.31 15.77
C GLN A 17 -4.22 -13.09 16.86
N PHE A 18 -3.07 -12.51 16.51
CA PHE A 18 -1.97 -12.25 17.45
C PHE A 18 -1.97 -10.82 18.01
N PHE A 19 -2.56 -9.87 17.28
CA PHE A 19 -2.57 -8.45 17.61
C PHE A 19 -4.02 -7.94 17.65
N GLY A 20 -4.71 -8.17 18.77
CA GLY A 20 -6.15 -7.86 18.90
C GLY A 20 -6.51 -6.37 18.86
N HIS A 21 -5.52 -5.49 18.85
CA HIS A 21 -5.71 -4.04 18.72
C HIS A 21 -5.67 -3.53 17.27
N LEU A 22 -5.34 -4.38 16.30
CA LEU A 22 -5.33 -3.98 14.90
C LEU A 22 -6.70 -3.46 14.46
N HIS A 23 -6.68 -2.45 13.59
CA HIS A 23 -7.87 -1.73 13.12
C HIS A 23 -8.62 -0.94 14.22
N GLN A 24 -7.96 -0.64 15.33
CA GLN A 24 -8.43 0.37 16.29
C GLN A 24 -7.74 1.70 15.99
N THR A 25 -8.49 2.79 15.95
CA THR A 25 -7.94 4.13 15.74
C THR A 25 -7.43 4.79 17.03
N SER A 26 -7.70 4.18 18.19
CA SER A 26 -7.30 4.70 19.50
C SER A 26 -5.81 4.51 19.83
N GLN A 27 -5.09 3.63 19.11
CA GLN A 27 -3.68 3.37 19.35
C GLN A 27 -2.95 2.99 18.06
N SER A 28 -1.64 3.27 18.04
CA SER A 28 -0.77 2.91 16.94
C SER A 28 -0.77 1.40 16.68
N VAL A 29 -0.79 1.03 15.39
CA VAL A 29 -0.62 -0.36 14.92
C VAL A 29 0.79 -0.60 14.36
N VAL A 30 1.74 0.29 14.67
CA VAL A 30 3.12 0.18 14.20
C VAL A 30 3.85 -0.87 15.01
N LEU A 31 4.55 -1.76 14.29
CA LEU A 31 5.53 -2.67 14.87
C LEU A 31 6.94 -2.22 14.48
N GLY A 32 7.74 -1.87 15.48
CA GLY A 32 9.10 -1.38 15.37
C GLY A 32 10.14 -2.47 15.13
N ALA A 33 11.35 -2.05 14.80
CA ALA A 33 12.48 -2.94 14.53
C ALA A 33 12.86 -3.85 15.72
N ASP A 34 12.69 -3.34 16.94
CA ASP A 34 13.10 -4.01 18.17
C ASP A 34 11.99 -4.90 18.76
N ASP A 35 10.76 -4.78 18.25
CA ASP A 35 9.62 -5.56 18.74
C ASP A 35 9.83 -7.06 18.51
N CYS A 36 9.43 -7.87 19.48
CA CYS A 36 9.66 -9.31 19.50
C CYS A 36 8.39 -10.03 19.99
N TYR A 37 7.88 -10.95 19.17
CA TYR A 37 6.66 -11.70 19.47
C TYR A 37 6.87 -13.18 19.16
N PRO A 38 7.57 -13.94 20.04
CA PRO A 38 8.02 -15.30 19.72
C PRO A 38 6.91 -16.27 19.27
N ALA A 39 5.72 -16.16 19.86
CA ALA A 39 4.58 -16.99 19.47
C ALA A 39 4.08 -16.68 18.05
N PHE A 40 3.96 -15.40 17.70
CA PHE A 40 3.62 -14.96 16.35
C PHE A 40 4.72 -15.38 15.37
N GLU A 41 5.98 -15.12 15.69
CA GLU A 41 7.13 -15.42 14.82
C GLU A 41 7.25 -16.91 14.50
N ALA A 42 7.04 -17.78 15.50
CA ALA A 42 7.03 -19.22 15.30
C ALA A 42 5.89 -19.64 14.36
N PHE A 43 4.68 -19.12 14.58
CA PHE A 43 3.53 -19.40 13.73
C PHE A 43 3.75 -18.91 12.29
N TYR A 44 4.15 -17.65 12.13
CA TYR A 44 4.33 -17.01 10.84
C TYR A 44 5.45 -17.67 10.03
N ARG A 45 6.56 -18.05 10.68
CA ARG A 45 7.63 -18.82 10.04
C ARG A 45 7.14 -20.18 9.56
N ALA A 46 6.37 -20.90 10.38
CA ALA A 46 5.77 -22.17 9.96
C ALA A 46 4.81 -21.97 8.77
N HIS A 47 3.99 -20.92 8.79
CA HIS A 47 3.10 -20.56 7.69
C HIS A 47 3.86 -20.30 6.38
N MET A 48 4.88 -19.43 6.42
CA MET A 48 5.72 -19.11 5.27
C MET A 48 6.49 -20.30 4.70
N HIS A 49 6.83 -21.30 5.52
CA HIS A 49 7.48 -22.53 5.03
C HIS A 49 6.51 -23.56 4.47
N GLN A 50 5.30 -23.66 5.03
CA GLN A 50 4.33 -24.69 4.63
C GLN A 50 3.52 -24.29 3.39
N TRP A 51 3.10 -23.02 3.30
CA TRP A 51 2.22 -22.57 2.23
C TRP A 51 2.83 -22.74 0.83
N PRO A 52 4.06 -22.27 0.54
CA PRO A 52 4.66 -22.44 -0.78
C PRO A 52 4.76 -23.92 -1.20
N LYS A 53 5.13 -24.80 -0.27
CA LYS A 53 5.23 -26.25 -0.52
C LYS A 53 3.90 -26.87 -0.95
N ARG A 54 2.78 -26.40 -0.40
CA ARG A 54 1.43 -26.90 -0.75
C ARG A 54 1.00 -26.51 -2.16
N VAL A 55 1.49 -25.38 -2.66
CA VAL A 55 1.15 -24.85 -3.99
C VAL A 55 2.27 -25.07 -5.01
N GLY A 56 3.28 -25.88 -4.68
CA GLY A 56 4.43 -26.15 -5.56
C GLY A 56 5.36 -24.95 -5.79
N ALA A 57 5.31 -23.94 -4.92
CA ALA A 57 6.15 -22.74 -4.98
C ALA A 57 7.38 -22.87 -4.07
N SER A 58 8.46 -22.17 -4.43
CA SER A 58 9.71 -22.12 -3.66
C SER A 58 9.82 -20.89 -2.76
N ARG A 59 8.93 -19.91 -2.91
CA ARG A 59 8.96 -18.62 -2.21
C ARG A 59 7.59 -18.24 -1.68
N TYR A 60 7.60 -17.51 -0.57
CA TYR A 60 6.41 -16.91 0.00
C TYR A 60 6.26 -15.47 -0.52
N LEU A 61 5.03 -15.11 -0.91
CA LEU A 61 4.68 -13.74 -1.30
C LEU A 61 3.50 -13.28 -0.45
N ALA A 62 3.71 -12.20 0.28
CA ALA A 62 2.69 -11.49 1.03
C ALA A 62 2.27 -10.24 0.24
N LYS A 63 0.96 -10.00 0.12
CA LYS A 63 0.41 -8.73 -0.35
C LYS A 63 -0.67 -8.29 0.63
N ASN A 64 -0.42 -7.20 1.33
CA ASN A 64 -1.37 -6.61 2.27
C ASN A 64 -0.99 -5.14 2.51
N ASN A 65 -1.97 -4.25 2.40
CA ASN A 65 -1.79 -2.80 2.52
C ASN A 65 -1.29 -2.40 3.93
N TYR A 66 -1.77 -3.11 4.96
CA TYR A 66 -1.42 -2.85 6.35
C TYR A 66 0.02 -3.24 6.70
N LEU A 67 0.75 -3.96 5.83
CA LEU A 67 2.17 -4.25 6.06
C LEU A 67 3.01 -2.99 6.17
N VAL A 68 2.55 -1.84 5.65
CA VAL A 68 3.24 -0.56 5.80
C VAL A 68 3.56 -0.24 7.26
N SER A 69 2.67 -0.56 8.21
CA SER A 69 2.91 -0.32 9.64
C SER A 69 3.86 -1.33 10.29
N ARG A 70 4.26 -2.36 9.57
CA ARG A 70 4.99 -3.54 10.09
C ARG A 70 6.31 -3.78 9.38
N LEU A 71 6.70 -2.89 8.45
CA LEU A 71 7.87 -3.09 7.61
C LEU A 71 9.16 -3.23 8.42
N ALA A 72 9.39 -2.32 9.38
CA ALA A 72 10.58 -2.33 10.23
C ALA A 72 10.70 -3.64 11.02
N TYR A 73 9.62 -4.09 11.66
CA TYR A 73 9.54 -5.38 12.32
C TYR A 73 9.83 -6.56 11.38
N LEU A 74 9.16 -6.60 10.23
CA LEU A 74 9.25 -7.71 9.28
C LEU A 74 10.66 -7.91 8.72
N VAL A 75 11.33 -6.84 8.29
CA VAL A 75 12.68 -6.97 7.72
C VAL A 75 13.75 -7.32 8.77
N ARG A 76 13.47 -7.12 10.06
CA ARG A 76 14.36 -7.50 11.17
C ARG A 76 14.16 -8.94 11.60
N ARG A 77 12.91 -9.42 11.64
CA ARG A 77 12.60 -10.82 12.01
C ARG A 77 12.75 -11.81 10.85
N PHE A 78 12.68 -11.31 9.61
CA PHE A 78 12.81 -12.09 8.38
C PHE A 78 13.82 -11.40 7.45
N ASP A 79 15.11 -11.59 7.72
CA ASP A 79 16.25 -10.94 7.06
C ASP A 79 16.35 -11.15 5.54
N GLN A 80 15.78 -12.25 5.04
CA GLN A 80 15.65 -12.56 3.61
C GLN A 80 14.48 -11.85 2.93
N ALA A 81 13.60 -11.18 3.67
CA ALA A 81 12.47 -10.46 3.11
C ALA A 81 12.95 -9.35 2.16
N ARG A 82 12.20 -9.17 1.07
CA ARG A 82 12.31 -8.06 0.13
C ARG A 82 10.93 -7.46 0.00
N VAL A 83 10.84 -6.16 0.15
CA VAL A 83 9.58 -5.41 0.16
C VAL A 83 9.51 -4.60 -1.12
N ILE A 84 8.42 -4.76 -1.87
CA ILE A 84 8.05 -3.84 -2.94
C ILE A 84 6.90 -3.00 -2.43
N VAL A 85 7.08 -1.68 -2.41
CA VAL A 85 6.00 -0.74 -2.08
C VAL A 85 5.56 -0.02 -3.34
N MET A 86 4.31 -0.25 -3.73
CA MET A 86 3.69 0.47 -4.83
C MET A 86 3.21 1.84 -4.34
N VAL A 87 3.71 2.89 -4.98
CA VAL A 87 3.22 4.27 -4.82
C VAL A 87 2.51 4.65 -6.10
N ARG A 88 1.49 5.48 -5.99
CA ARG A 88 0.74 6.00 -7.15
C ARG A 88 0.62 7.51 -7.01
N ASP A 89 0.60 8.20 -8.15
CA ASP A 89 0.28 9.63 -8.21
C ASP A 89 -0.89 9.97 -7.28
N PRO A 90 -0.75 10.99 -6.40
CA PRO A 90 -1.75 11.28 -5.39
C PRO A 90 -3.11 11.65 -5.99
N VAL A 91 -3.17 12.33 -7.14
CA VAL A 91 -4.45 12.69 -7.77
C VAL A 91 -5.16 11.43 -8.26
N ALA A 92 -4.47 10.58 -9.02
CA ALA A 92 -5.02 9.33 -9.50
C ALA A 92 -5.38 8.37 -8.36
N HIS A 93 -4.61 8.36 -7.28
CA HIS A 93 -4.84 7.48 -6.14
C HIS A 93 -6.02 7.94 -5.28
N VAL A 94 -6.09 9.22 -4.92
CA VAL A 94 -7.22 9.81 -4.16
C VAL A 94 -8.53 9.54 -4.88
N ALA A 95 -8.55 9.82 -6.18
CA ALA A 95 -9.72 9.62 -7.00
C ALA A 95 -10.15 8.12 -7.02
N SER A 96 -9.18 7.19 -7.10
CA SER A 96 -9.43 5.75 -7.02
C SER A 96 -10.00 5.34 -5.65
N MET A 97 -9.47 5.91 -4.55
CA MET A 97 -9.95 5.62 -3.19
C MET A 97 -11.38 6.12 -2.97
N ILE A 98 -11.72 7.31 -3.46
CA ILE A 98 -13.11 7.83 -3.45
C ILE A 98 -14.05 6.89 -4.19
N LYS A 99 -13.63 6.40 -5.37
CA LYS A 99 -14.41 5.42 -6.13
C LYS A 99 -14.62 4.13 -5.33
N GLN A 100 -13.56 3.56 -4.74
CA GLN A 100 -13.67 2.35 -3.94
C GLN A 100 -14.59 2.57 -2.73
N GLN A 101 -14.46 3.69 -2.03
CA GLN A 101 -15.37 4.04 -0.93
C GLN A 101 -16.85 3.98 -1.36
N ARG A 102 -17.17 4.60 -2.51
CA ARG A 102 -18.54 4.61 -3.07
C ARG A 102 -19.01 3.20 -3.41
N LEU A 103 -18.19 2.41 -4.10
CA LEU A 103 -18.52 1.04 -4.51
C LEU A 103 -18.75 0.12 -3.29
N PHE A 104 -17.87 0.14 -2.30
CA PHE A 104 -18.03 -0.65 -1.08
C PHE A 104 -19.26 -0.19 -0.28
N THR A 105 -19.48 1.12 -0.15
CA THR A 105 -20.66 1.65 0.55
C THR A 105 -21.95 1.20 -0.12
N GLN A 106 -22.03 1.29 -1.44
CA GLN A 106 -23.21 0.86 -2.20
C GLN A 106 -23.40 -0.65 -2.14
N GLY A 107 -22.34 -1.43 -2.38
CA GLY A 107 -22.39 -2.90 -2.39
C GLY A 107 -22.72 -3.51 -1.03
N LEU A 108 -22.43 -2.81 0.07
CA LEU A 108 -22.66 -3.30 1.44
C LEU A 108 -23.93 -2.74 2.10
N ARG A 109 -24.61 -1.76 1.50
CA ARG A 109 -25.76 -1.04 2.09
C ARG A 109 -26.84 -1.95 2.70
N HIS A 110 -27.09 -3.11 2.08
CA HIS A 110 -28.07 -4.10 2.55
C HIS A 110 -27.45 -5.50 2.67
N ASN A 111 -26.14 -5.58 2.93
CA ASN A 111 -25.43 -6.86 3.02
C ASN A 111 -24.70 -7.03 4.38
N PRO A 112 -25.43 -7.32 5.48
CA PRO A 112 -24.82 -7.57 6.78
C PRO A 112 -23.84 -8.75 6.78
N ALA A 113 -24.05 -9.75 5.93
CA ALA A 113 -23.13 -10.87 5.78
C ALA A 113 -21.80 -10.43 5.18
N GLY A 114 -21.82 -9.55 4.17
CA GLY A 114 -20.64 -8.92 3.58
C GLY A 114 -19.86 -8.07 4.59
N ILE A 115 -20.56 -7.28 5.41
CA ILE A 115 -19.91 -6.50 6.48
C ILE A 115 -19.22 -7.42 7.49
N ARG A 116 -19.90 -8.50 7.93
CA ARG A 116 -19.29 -9.50 8.82
C ARG A 116 -18.09 -10.20 8.18
N TYR A 117 -18.16 -10.48 6.89
CA TYR A 117 -17.06 -11.08 6.15
C TYR A 117 -15.85 -10.15 6.13
N LEU A 118 -16.00 -8.90 5.70
CA LEU A 118 -14.90 -7.92 5.65
C LEU A 118 -14.25 -7.70 7.01
N ARG A 119 -15.05 -7.64 8.08
CA ARG A 119 -14.55 -7.56 9.46
C ARG A 119 -13.68 -8.76 9.82
N ARG A 120 -14.10 -9.98 9.44
CA ARG A 120 -13.33 -11.21 9.72
C ARG A 120 -12.03 -11.26 8.97
N VAL A 121 -11.99 -10.74 7.75
CA VAL A 121 -10.78 -10.74 6.90
C VAL A 121 -9.92 -9.50 7.07
N GLY A 122 -10.27 -8.56 7.97
CA GLY A 122 -9.44 -7.39 8.28
C GLY A 122 -9.52 -6.23 7.29
N HIS A 123 -10.59 -6.15 6.48
CA HIS A 123 -10.77 -5.08 5.51
C HIS A 123 -11.53 -3.90 6.11
N TYR A 124 -10.80 -2.84 6.44
CA TYR A 124 -11.32 -1.60 7.04
C TYR A 124 -10.93 -0.36 6.21
N GLU A 125 -10.43 -0.53 4.99
CA GLU A 125 -10.02 0.60 4.16
C GLU A 125 -11.20 1.34 3.53
N PHE A 126 -12.32 0.65 3.27
CA PHE A 126 -13.43 1.20 2.50
C PHE A 126 -14.80 0.81 3.04
N GLY A 127 -15.82 1.52 2.54
CA GLY A 127 -17.22 1.25 2.83
C GLY A 127 -17.64 1.69 4.22
N PRO A 128 -18.64 1.03 4.82
CA PRO A 128 -19.16 1.37 6.14
C PRO A 128 -18.19 1.01 7.29
N LEU A 129 -17.13 0.23 7.00
CA LEU A 129 -16.08 -0.11 7.95
C LEU A 129 -14.85 0.79 7.83
N ARG A 130 -14.87 1.80 6.95
CA ARG A 130 -13.70 2.65 6.70
C ARG A 130 -13.16 3.24 7.99
N GLN A 131 -11.87 3.05 8.23
CA GLN A 131 -11.11 3.61 9.34
C GLN A 131 -9.73 4.05 8.85
N ALA A 132 -9.22 5.13 9.42
CA ALA A 132 -7.83 5.52 9.16
C ALA A 132 -6.89 4.62 9.96
N ILE A 133 -5.87 4.04 9.31
CA ILE A 133 -4.79 3.34 10.01
C ILE A 133 -4.07 4.30 10.96
N HIS A 134 -3.93 3.93 12.23
CA HIS A 134 -3.17 4.71 13.20
C HIS A 134 -1.70 4.34 13.11
N LEU A 135 -0.91 5.17 12.43
CA LEU A 135 0.55 5.02 12.35
C LEU A 135 1.22 5.66 13.56
N THR A 136 1.53 6.96 13.52
CA THR A 136 2.30 7.61 14.59
C THR A 136 1.65 8.87 15.15
N ASP A 137 0.75 9.52 14.41
CA ASP A 137 0.09 10.78 14.79
C ASP A 137 -1.43 10.56 14.97
N ALA A 138 -1.88 10.50 16.22
CA ALA A 138 -3.29 10.36 16.56
C ALA A 138 -4.12 11.58 16.11
N GLU A 139 -3.54 12.78 16.06
CA GLU A 139 -4.25 13.97 15.58
C GLU A 139 -4.44 13.91 14.06
N ALA A 140 -3.47 13.38 13.31
CA ALA A 140 -3.65 13.14 11.87
C ALA A 140 -4.81 12.19 11.61
N VAL A 141 -4.89 11.08 12.35
CA VAL A 141 -6.01 10.14 12.28
C VAL A 141 -7.34 10.85 12.54
N ALA A 142 -7.44 11.63 13.61
CA ALA A 142 -8.65 12.37 13.95
C ALA A 142 -9.04 13.39 12.86
N ARG A 143 -8.07 14.12 12.29
CA ARG A 143 -8.32 15.07 11.18
C ARG A 143 -8.87 14.38 9.93
N ILE A 144 -8.28 13.23 9.57
CA ILE A 144 -8.72 12.43 8.42
C ILE A 144 -10.16 11.94 8.62
N GLU A 145 -10.45 11.37 9.79
CA GLU A 145 -11.79 10.86 10.09
C GLU A 145 -12.82 11.99 10.18
N ALA A 146 -12.45 13.16 10.70
CA ALA A 146 -13.30 14.34 10.71
C ALA A 146 -13.62 14.84 9.28
N ALA A 147 -12.64 14.87 8.38
CA ALA A 147 -12.86 15.23 6.98
C ALA A 147 -13.85 14.27 6.32
N TRP A 148 -13.66 12.96 6.46
CA TRP A 148 -14.59 11.96 5.95
C TRP A 148 -15.99 12.07 6.57
N ALA A 149 -16.10 12.31 7.88
CA ALA A 149 -17.38 12.48 8.56
C ALA A 149 -18.15 13.72 8.08
N SER A 150 -17.43 14.78 7.67
CA SER A 150 -18.02 15.99 7.08
C SER A 150 -18.38 15.84 5.59
N GLY A 151 -18.03 14.71 4.97
CA GLY A 151 -18.23 14.47 3.53
C GLY A 151 -17.12 15.01 2.63
N ASP A 152 -16.06 15.60 3.19
CA ASP A 152 -14.88 16.05 2.45
C ASP A 152 -13.95 14.86 2.14
N GLU A 153 -14.38 14.07 1.17
CA GLU A 153 -13.66 12.90 0.70
C GLU A 153 -12.28 13.26 0.13
N VAL A 154 -12.16 14.37 -0.61
CA VAL A 154 -10.89 14.77 -1.24
C VAL A 154 -9.85 15.08 -0.16
N LEU A 155 -10.20 15.92 0.82
CA LEU A 155 -9.29 16.28 1.90
C LEU A 155 -8.89 15.04 2.71
N GLY A 156 -9.87 14.24 3.15
CA GLY A 156 -9.60 13.07 3.99
C GLY A 156 -8.68 12.05 3.30
N TRP A 157 -8.91 11.77 2.01
CA TRP A 157 -8.05 10.85 1.25
C TRP A 157 -6.68 11.42 0.93
N ALA A 158 -6.57 12.73 0.66
CA ALA A 158 -5.28 13.37 0.42
C ALA A 158 -4.42 13.41 1.69
N GLN A 159 -5.03 13.71 2.85
CA GLN A 159 -4.38 13.63 4.16
C GLN A 159 -3.99 12.20 4.51
N TYR A 160 -4.85 11.22 4.24
CA TYR A 160 -4.56 9.80 4.45
C TYR A 160 -3.37 9.33 3.61
N TRP A 161 -3.35 9.68 2.31
CA TRP A 161 -2.22 9.40 1.41
C TRP A 161 -0.92 10.01 1.96
N ALA A 162 -0.96 11.28 2.37
CA ALA A 162 0.21 11.99 2.90
C ALA A 162 0.71 11.37 4.22
N MET A 163 -0.18 10.95 5.11
CA MET A 163 0.17 10.28 6.36
C MET A 163 0.87 8.94 6.10
N VAL A 164 0.27 8.07 5.28
CA VAL A 164 0.80 6.72 5.01
C VAL A 164 2.16 6.78 4.30
N TYR A 165 2.23 7.55 3.21
CA TYR A 165 3.46 7.61 2.43
C TYR A 165 4.51 8.54 3.05
N GLY A 166 4.10 9.52 3.85
CA GLY A 166 5.02 10.33 4.66
C GLY A 166 5.70 9.51 5.74
N TYR A 167 4.96 8.61 6.40
CA TYR A 167 5.52 7.63 7.33
C TYR A 167 6.50 6.68 6.64
N LEU A 168 6.13 6.13 5.47
CA LEU A 168 7.04 5.30 4.67
C LEU A 168 8.33 6.05 4.32
N ALA A 169 8.21 7.27 3.80
CA ALA A 169 9.35 8.07 3.41
C ALA A 169 10.28 8.36 4.60
N HIS A 170 9.71 8.63 5.77
CA HIS A 170 10.45 8.80 7.01
C HIS A 170 11.23 7.52 7.38
N LEU A 171 10.54 6.37 7.45
CA LEU A 171 11.18 5.09 7.77
C LEU A 171 12.37 4.77 6.85
N LEU A 172 12.19 4.94 5.54
CA LEU A 172 13.23 4.67 4.55
C LEU A 172 14.38 5.65 4.59
N ALA A 173 14.16 6.88 5.07
CA ALA A 173 15.22 7.87 5.24
C ALA A 173 16.02 7.69 6.54
N THR A 174 15.48 6.98 7.53
CA THR A 174 16.09 6.85 8.87
C THR A 174 16.58 5.44 9.21
N ASP A 175 16.22 4.42 8.43
CA ASP A 175 16.67 3.03 8.65
C ASP A 175 17.30 2.45 7.38
N ASP A 176 18.63 2.49 7.31
CA ASP A 176 19.42 1.96 6.19
C ASP A 176 19.17 0.45 5.94
N TRP A 177 18.91 -0.33 7.00
CA TRP A 177 18.64 -1.76 6.85
C TRP A 177 17.32 -2.01 6.13
N LEU A 178 16.30 -1.23 6.49
CA LEU A 178 15.00 -1.27 5.83
C LEU A 178 15.09 -0.71 4.41
N GLN A 179 15.79 0.41 4.22
CA GLN A 179 16.00 1.02 2.91
C GLN A 179 16.64 0.04 1.91
N ALA A 180 17.66 -0.70 2.33
CA ALA A 180 18.32 -1.70 1.49
C ALA A 180 17.43 -2.91 1.12
N ARG A 181 16.29 -3.09 1.81
CA ARG A 181 15.34 -4.21 1.64
C ARG A 181 13.98 -3.77 1.13
N CYS A 182 13.79 -2.48 0.89
CA CYS A 182 12.56 -1.92 0.37
C CYS A 182 12.82 -1.21 -0.96
N MET A 183 12.08 -1.59 -1.99
CA MET A 183 12.05 -0.86 -3.25
C MET A 183 10.70 -0.20 -3.43
N VAL A 184 10.72 1.12 -3.58
CA VAL A 184 9.54 1.90 -3.93
C VAL A 184 9.41 1.94 -5.45
N VAL A 185 8.24 1.56 -5.94
CA VAL A 185 7.90 1.52 -7.37
C VAL A 185 6.70 2.40 -7.62
N TRP A 186 6.88 3.42 -8.46
CA TRP A 186 5.76 4.22 -8.93
C TRP A 186 4.93 3.42 -9.93
N TYR A 187 3.62 3.40 -9.71
CA TYR A 187 2.65 2.73 -10.56
C TYR A 187 2.76 3.22 -12.01
N GLU A 188 2.96 4.53 -12.18
CA GLU A 188 3.12 5.18 -13.48
C GLU A 188 4.37 4.65 -14.21
N ALA A 189 5.47 4.40 -13.48
CA ALA A 189 6.67 3.80 -14.05
C ALA A 189 6.41 2.35 -14.50
N LEU A 190 5.73 1.57 -13.66
CA LEU A 190 5.33 0.19 -14.00
C LEU A 190 4.41 0.15 -15.24
N CYS A 191 3.55 1.14 -15.44
CA CYS A 191 2.68 1.20 -16.63
C CYS A 191 3.39 1.73 -17.88
N ASN A 192 4.29 2.70 -17.74
CA ASN A 192 4.96 3.33 -18.88
C ASN A 192 6.18 2.55 -19.38
N GLN A 193 6.85 1.83 -18.48
CA GLN A 193 8.06 1.04 -18.77
C GLN A 193 7.96 -0.35 -18.12
N PRO A 194 6.91 -1.14 -18.40
CA PRO A 194 6.59 -2.36 -17.66
C PRO A 194 7.71 -3.39 -17.69
N ARG A 195 8.36 -3.58 -18.84
CA ARG A 195 9.49 -4.51 -18.96
C ARG A 195 10.64 -4.12 -18.04
N GLN A 196 11.10 -2.87 -18.11
CA GLN A 196 12.23 -2.37 -17.35
C GLN A 196 11.93 -2.38 -15.84
N THR A 197 10.72 -1.97 -15.45
CA THR A 197 10.32 -1.98 -14.04
C THR A 197 10.21 -3.40 -13.50
N LEU A 198 9.63 -4.35 -14.25
CA LEU A 198 9.57 -5.75 -13.85
C LEU A 198 10.97 -6.37 -13.73
N GLU A 199 11.87 -6.08 -14.67
CA GLU A 199 13.26 -6.55 -14.62
C GLU A 199 13.96 -6.07 -13.34
N ALA A 200 13.83 -4.79 -12.99
CA ALA A 200 14.38 -4.23 -11.75
C ALA A 200 13.75 -4.87 -10.50
N MET A 201 12.43 -5.09 -10.49
CA MET A 201 11.73 -5.77 -9.39
C MET A 201 12.20 -7.20 -9.18
N LEU A 202 12.35 -7.97 -10.27
CA LEU A 202 12.84 -9.35 -10.19
C LEU A 202 14.30 -9.38 -9.71
N ALA A 203 15.16 -8.52 -10.26
CA ALA A 203 16.55 -8.41 -9.83
C ALA A 203 16.68 -8.05 -8.35
N PHE A 204 15.93 -7.04 -7.88
CA PHE A 204 15.89 -6.61 -6.48
C PHE A 204 15.46 -7.75 -5.53
N CYS A 205 14.48 -8.54 -5.95
CA CYS A 205 13.99 -9.70 -5.21
C CYS A 205 14.91 -10.94 -5.31
N GLY A 206 16.02 -10.87 -6.05
CA GLY A 206 16.90 -12.01 -6.29
C GLY A 206 16.20 -13.13 -7.06
N LEU A 207 15.31 -12.78 -7.98
CA LEU A 207 14.56 -13.70 -8.83
C LEU A 207 15.24 -13.80 -10.20
N PRO A 208 15.58 -15.02 -10.68
CA PRO A 208 16.24 -15.19 -11.97
C PRO A 208 15.31 -14.77 -13.10
N LEU A 209 15.70 -13.77 -13.90
CA LEU A 209 14.89 -13.26 -15.02
C LEU A 209 14.47 -14.36 -15.99
N ALA A 210 15.35 -15.32 -16.26
CA ALA A 210 15.10 -16.45 -17.16
C ALA A 210 13.95 -17.37 -16.70
N SER A 211 13.56 -17.31 -15.42
CA SER A 211 12.44 -18.10 -14.87
C SER A 211 11.07 -17.46 -15.09
N TYR A 212 11.00 -16.24 -15.67
CA TYR A 212 9.76 -15.49 -15.81
C TYR A 212 9.51 -15.08 -17.27
N PRO A 213 8.26 -15.17 -17.76
CA PRO A 213 7.90 -14.76 -19.11
C PRO A 213 7.77 -13.22 -19.18
N LEU A 214 8.89 -12.51 -19.06
CA LEU A 214 8.95 -11.06 -18.86
C LEU A 214 8.14 -10.27 -19.91
N GLU A 215 8.22 -10.64 -21.18
CA GLU A 215 7.49 -9.96 -22.26
C GLU A 215 5.98 -10.11 -22.11
N ALA A 216 5.50 -11.33 -21.81
CA ALA A 216 4.08 -11.58 -21.63
C ALA A 216 3.55 -10.86 -20.38
N MET A 217 4.34 -10.85 -19.30
CA MET A 217 4.02 -10.08 -18.10
C MET A 217 3.94 -8.58 -18.40
N ALA A 218 4.94 -8.03 -19.10
CA ALA A 218 4.99 -6.61 -19.45
C ALA A 218 3.81 -6.21 -20.36
N ALA A 219 3.48 -7.03 -21.36
CA ALA A 219 2.34 -6.79 -22.26
C ALA A 219 0.98 -6.81 -21.54
N SER A 220 0.87 -7.47 -20.38
CA SER A 220 -0.35 -7.50 -19.57
C SER A 220 -0.55 -6.27 -18.68
N ILE A 221 0.46 -5.39 -18.61
CA ILE A 221 0.44 -4.20 -17.76
C ILE A 221 0.20 -2.98 -18.64
N ALA A 222 -0.88 -2.27 -18.36
CA ALA A 222 -1.20 -0.99 -18.97
C ALA A 222 -1.87 -0.07 -17.94
N ALA A 223 -1.78 1.24 -18.17
CA ALA A 223 -2.60 2.18 -17.44
C ALA A 223 -4.09 1.94 -17.75
N PRO A 224 -5.01 2.08 -16.78
CA PRO A 224 -6.43 1.92 -17.02
C PRO A 224 -6.92 2.97 -18.03
N ALA A 225 -7.43 2.51 -19.17
CA ALA A 225 -7.94 3.38 -20.24
C ALA A 225 -9.22 4.16 -19.87
N TYR A 226 -9.86 3.80 -18.75
CA TYR A 226 -11.19 4.26 -18.36
C TYR A 226 -11.18 5.32 -17.25
N TYR A 227 -10.03 5.92 -16.94
CA TYR A 227 -9.91 6.73 -15.73
C TYR A 227 -9.25 8.09 -15.95
N GLN A 228 -10.06 9.15 -15.91
CA GLN A 228 -9.61 10.50 -15.60
C GLN A 228 -10.42 11.01 -14.39
N PRO A 229 -9.75 11.46 -13.30
CA PRO A 229 -10.43 12.11 -12.20
C PRO A 229 -11.14 13.37 -12.68
N ASP A 230 -12.44 13.48 -12.42
CA ASP A 230 -13.20 14.73 -12.62
C ASP A 230 -13.09 15.57 -11.34
N PHE A 231 -11.89 16.13 -11.11
CA PHE A 231 -11.64 17.05 -10.01
C PHE A 231 -11.57 18.47 -10.53
N ASP A 232 -12.25 19.39 -9.85
CA ASP A 232 -12.09 20.82 -10.09
C ASP A 232 -10.72 21.32 -9.60
N GLU A 233 -10.39 22.56 -9.93
CA GLU A 233 -9.10 23.14 -9.60
C GLU A 233 -8.87 23.27 -8.08
N ALA A 234 -9.95 23.46 -7.31
CA ALA A 234 -9.89 23.52 -5.85
C ALA A 234 -9.53 22.16 -5.24
N ALA A 235 -10.15 21.08 -5.72
CA ALA A 235 -9.82 19.71 -5.32
C ALA A 235 -8.38 19.34 -5.70
N LEU A 236 -7.94 19.69 -6.91
CA LEU A 236 -6.55 19.47 -7.34
C LEU A 236 -5.56 20.27 -6.49
N ALA A 237 -5.86 21.53 -6.16
CA ALA A 237 -5.05 22.34 -5.27
C ALA A 237 -4.98 21.75 -3.86
N CYS A 238 -6.10 21.26 -3.32
CA CYS A 238 -6.15 20.57 -2.03
C CYS A 238 -5.24 19.33 -2.03
N ILE A 239 -5.36 18.45 -3.03
CA ILE A 239 -4.52 17.25 -3.14
C ILE A 239 -3.04 17.63 -3.20
N ARG A 240 -2.67 18.60 -4.05
CA ARG A 240 -1.28 19.08 -4.15
C ARG A 240 -0.79 19.64 -2.81
N GLN A 241 -1.58 20.47 -2.13
CA GLN A 241 -1.21 21.06 -0.85
C GLN A 241 -0.89 19.99 0.20
N GLN A 242 -1.70 18.92 0.28
CA GLN A 242 -1.48 17.86 1.26
C GLN A 242 -0.30 16.94 0.90
N THR A 243 -0.01 16.73 -0.39
CA THR A 243 0.83 15.61 -0.84
C THR A 243 2.20 15.99 -1.40
N THR A 244 2.40 17.24 -1.85
CA THR A 244 3.64 17.66 -2.55
C THR A 244 4.91 17.36 -1.76
N ALA A 245 4.96 17.74 -0.48
CA ALA A 245 6.14 17.52 0.35
C ALA A 245 6.48 16.03 0.53
N VAL A 246 5.49 15.14 0.50
CA VAL A 246 5.69 13.69 0.59
C VAL A 246 6.14 13.12 -0.74
N VAL A 247 5.57 13.58 -1.86
CA VAL A 247 6.02 13.22 -3.22
C VAL A 247 7.51 13.57 -3.40
N GLU A 248 7.93 14.76 -2.99
CA GLU A 248 9.33 15.20 -3.06
C GLU A 248 10.25 14.29 -2.24
N ARG A 249 9.87 13.95 -1.00
CA ARG A 249 10.64 13.02 -0.15
C ARG A 249 10.76 11.64 -0.78
N LEU A 250 9.67 11.09 -1.31
CA LEU A 250 9.70 9.81 -2.01
C LEU A 250 10.58 9.87 -3.25
N GLY A 251 10.53 10.96 -4.01
CA GLY A 251 11.38 11.14 -5.20
C GLY A 251 12.88 11.23 -4.89
N ALA A 252 13.25 11.65 -3.69
CA ALA A 252 14.64 11.69 -3.23
C ALA A 252 15.19 10.32 -2.76
N LEU A 253 14.33 9.33 -2.52
CA LEU A 253 14.73 7.98 -2.15
C LEU A 253 15.16 7.18 -3.40
N ASN A 254 15.80 6.02 -3.20
CA ASN A 254 16.16 5.08 -4.26
C ASN A 254 14.89 4.45 -4.87
N THR A 255 14.18 5.21 -5.70
CA THR A 255 12.87 4.88 -6.23
C THR A 255 12.94 4.68 -7.73
N MET A 256 12.28 3.63 -8.22
CA MET A 256 12.17 3.41 -9.65
C MET A 256 11.10 4.32 -10.22
N GLY A 257 11.51 5.19 -11.14
CA GLY A 257 10.63 6.09 -11.87
C GLY A 257 9.96 7.14 -11.00
N ALA A 258 10.70 7.72 -10.03
CA ALA A 258 10.30 8.95 -9.37
C ALA A 258 9.63 9.88 -10.38
N LEU A 259 8.48 10.47 -10.02
CA LEU A 259 7.97 11.64 -10.71
C LEU A 259 9.07 12.70 -10.58
N GLY A 260 9.99 12.76 -11.55
CA GLY A 260 11.10 13.69 -11.49
C GLY A 260 10.54 15.09 -11.31
N ALA A 261 11.29 16.00 -10.69
CA ALA A 261 10.90 17.42 -10.57
C ALA A 261 10.55 18.09 -11.93
N LYS A 262 10.83 17.42 -13.06
CA LYS A 262 10.37 17.77 -14.41
C LYS A 262 8.99 17.20 -14.79
N GLY A 263 8.62 16.01 -14.32
CA GLY A 263 7.27 15.44 -14.53
C GLY A 263 6.17 16.16 -13.76
N ALA A 264 6.53 16.81 -12.63
CA ALA A 264 5.63 17.70 -11.91
C ALA A 264 5.35 19.04 -12.63
N LYS A 265 5.96 19.30 -13.80
CA LYS A 265 5.59 20.43 -14.66
C LYS A 265 4.85 19.99 -15.92
N ASP A 266 5.22 18.84 -16.48
CA ASP A 266 4.68 18.39 -17.77
C ASP A 266 3.40 17.53 -17.66
N VAL A 267 3.06 17.03 -16.45
CA VAL A 267 1.76 16.38 -16.19
C VAL A 267 0.64 17.38 -15.86
N TRP A 268 0.99 18.64 -15.59
CA TRP A 268 0.07 19.67 -15.08
C TRP A 268 -0.27 20.76 -16.09
N THR A 269 0.05 20.52 -17.37
CA THR A 269 -0.33 21.39 -18.49
C THR A 269 -1.09 20.59 -19.56
N LEU A 270 -2.23 20.01 -19.17
CA LEU A 270 -3.38 19.80 -20.05
C LEU A 270 -4.66 20.05 -19.26
#